data_AF-A0A0F8CPA0-F1
#
_entry.id   AF-A0A0F8CPA0-F1
#
_cell.length_a   1.000
_cell.length_b   1.000
_cell.length_c   1.000
_cell.angle_alpha   90.00
_cell.angle_beta   90.00
_cell.angle_gamma   90.00
#
_symmetry.space_group_name_H-M   'P 1'
#
loop_
_entity.id
_entity.type
_entity.pdbx_description
1 polymer ?
#
loop_
_entity_poly.entity_id
_entity_poly.type
_entity_poly.pdbx_seq_one_letter_code
_entity_poly.pdbx_strand_id
1 'polypeptide(L)'
;MEHKVVTILDNNLRREIHREERLRLPQILHGLCYKQNIPCNEMKSIVMDIDDSLTHLDVKTYREITGLAFEQDIEITANQPDWDIFSPTIYYRYATETVPGANAEKITIKEERRVSEDPKYTAVIADVMVFSFEQPDLKNEEAT
;
A
#
# COMPACT_ATOMS: atom_id res chain seq x y z
N MET A 1 -16.28 7.62 -14.06
CA MET A 1 -15.59 8.13 -12.87
C MET A 1 -14.11 8.15 -13.22
N GLU A 2 -13.45 9.29 -13.08
CA GLU A 2 -12.02 9.42 -13.40
C GLU A 2 -11.20 8.85 -12.23
N HIS A 3 -10.30 7.92 -12.50
CA HIS A 3 -9.42 7.34 -11.48
C HIS A 3 -8.15 8.19 -11.38
N LYS A 4 -7.91 8.78 -10.20
CA LYS A 4 -6.67 9.50 -9.91
C LYS A 4 -5.69 8.54 -9.26
N VAL A 5 -4.49 8.44 -9.83
CA VAL A 5 -3.41 7.57 -9.34
C VAL A 5 -2.14 8.40 -9.22
N VAL A 6 -1.41 8.20 -8.13
CA VAL A 6 -0.03 8.65 -7.98
C VAL A 6 0.87 7.44 -7.82
N THR A 7 1.97 7.41 -8.56
CA THR A 7 3.00 6.38 -8.44
C THR A 7 4.31 7.06 -8.05
N ILE A 8 4.92 6.57 -6.97
CA ILE A 8 6.26 7.01 -6.54
C ILE A 8 7.21 5.86 -6.86
N LEU A 9 8.05 6.06 -7.88
CA LEU A 9 9.05 5.09 -8.32
C LEU A 9 10.36 5.26 -7.54
N ASP A 10 11.14 4.18 -7.44
CA ASP A 10 12.48 4.16 -6.82
C ASP A 10 12.53 4.78 -5.41
N ASN A 11 11.48 4.55 -4.62
CA ASN A 11 11.37 5.04 -3.26
C ASN A 11 12.40 4.38 -2.33
N ASN A 12 13.57 5.00 -2.20
CA ASN A 12 14.63 4.57 -1.30
C ASN A 12 14.58 5.28 0.07
N LEU A 13 13.43 5.87 0.44
CA LEU A 13 13.27 6.64 1.68
C LEU A 13 13.51 5.82 2.96
N ARG A 14 13.58 4.50 2.88
CA ARG A 14 13.98 3.63 4.00
C ARG A 14 15.50 3.43 4.11
N ARG A 15 16.22 3.53 2.99
CA ARG A 15 17.63 3.11 2.86
C ARG A 15 18.62 4.28 2.97
N GLU A 16 18.21 5.52 2.67
CA GLU A 16 19.11 6.67 2.83
C GLU A 16 19.30 7.05 4.31
N ILE A 17 20.46 7.66 4.59
CA ILE A 17 20.83 8.19 5.92
C ILE A 17 19.81 9.27 6.33
N HIS A 18 19.31 9.18 7.56
CA HIS A 18 18.42 10.20 8.11
C HIS A 18 19.11 11.57 8.15
N ARG A 19 18.50 12.54 7.46
CA ARG A 19 18.80 13.97 7.56
C ARG A 19 17.51 14.70 7.94
N GLU A 20 17.61 15.75 8.75
CA GLU A 20 16.42 16.49 9.23
C GLU A 20 15.57 17.04 8.07
N GLU A 21 16.19 17.38 6.95
CA GLU A 21 15.54 17.94 5.75
C GLU A 21 14.82 16.89 4.88
N ARG A 22 14.87 15.60 5.25
CA ARG A 22 14.32 14.52 4.44
C ARG A 22 12.80 14.44 4.60
N LEU A 23 12.08 14.58 3.48
CA LEU A 23 10.65 14.34 3.44
C LEU A 23 10.34 12.85 3.63
N ARG A 24 9.42 12.54 4.53
CA ARG A 24 8.83 11.20 4.70
C ARG A 24 7.75 10.97 3.64
N LEU A 25 7.43 9.72 3.36
CA LEU A 25 6.38 9.35 2.39
C LEU A 25 5.04 10.06 2.65
N PRO A 26 4.53 10.16 3.90
CA PRO A 26 3.32 10.93 4.19
C PRO A 26 3.44 12.41 3.79
N GLN A 27 4.59 13.03 4.03
CA GLN A 27 4.82 14.45 3.71
C GLN A 27 4.84 14.68 2.19
N ILE A 28 5.42 13.75 1.43
CA ILE A 28 5.41 13.82 -0.04
C ILE A 28 3.98 13.73 -0.57
N LEU A 29 3.19 12.76 -0.09
CA LEU A 29 1.81 12.62 -0.55
C LEU A 29 0.95 13.82 -0.13
N HIS A 30 1.06 14.28 1.12
CA HIS A 30 0.29 15.43 1.61
C HIS A 30 0.63 16.71 0.85
N GLY A 31 1.92 16.92 0.53
CA GLY A 31 2.34 18.01 -0.33
C GLY A 31 1.74 17.93 -1.74
N LEU A 32 1.62 16.73 -2.30
CA LEU A 32 0.97 16.52 -3.60
C LEU A 32 -0.54 16.77 -3.55
N CYS A 33 -1.24 16.20 -2.57
CA CYS A 33 -2.67 16.45 -2.34
C CYS A 33 -2.95 17.95 -2.25
N TYR A 34 -2.17 18.66 -1.43
CA TYR A 34 -2.28 20.11 -1.26
C TYR A 34 -2.09 20.85 -2.58
N LYS A 35 -1.05 20.51 -3.34
CA LYS A 35 -0.76 21.14 -4.64
C LYS A 35 -1.85 20.87 -5.68
N GLN A 36 -2.48 19.70 -5.65
CA GLN A 36 -3.52 19.30 -6.60
C GLN A 36 -4.94 19.66 -6.15
N ASN A 37 -5.09 20.26 -4.95
CA ASN A 37 -6.37 20.52 -4.31
C ASN A 37 -7.25 19.26 -4.22
N ILE A 38 -6.66 18.12 -3.82
CA ILE A 38 -7.33 16.84 -3.62
C ILE A 38 -7.30 16.50 -2.13
N PRO A 39 -8.43 16.14 -1.50
CA PRO A 39 -8.42 15.67 -0.12
C PRO A 39 -7.65 14.34 0.00
N CYS A 40 -6.59 14.29 0.82
CA CYS A 40 -5.80 13.06 0.96
C CYS A 40 -6.59 11.89 1.56
N ASN A 41 -7.64 12.18 2.35
CA ASN A 41 -8.50 11.17 2.97
C ASN A 41 -9.47 10.49 1.97
N GLU A 42 -9.52 10.93 0.71
CA GLU A 42 -10.23 10.23 -0.37
C GLU A 42 -9.40 9.10 -1.01
N MET A 43 -8.17 8.85 -0.52
CA MET A 43 -7.34 7.76 -1.01
C MET A 43 -7.99 6.40 -0.72
N LYS A 44 -8.32 5.66 -1.78
CA LYS A 44 -8.98 4.34 -1.67
C LYS A 44 -8.04 3.22 -1.26
N SER A 45 -6.82 3.27 -1.78
CA SER A 45 -5.84 2.23 -1.54
C SER A 45 -4.42 2.72 -1.73
N ILE A 46 -3.48 2.13 -1.01
CA ILE A 46 -2.04 2.28 -1.23
C ILE A 46 -1.47 0.91 -1.60
N VAL A 47 -0.63 0.90 -2.64
CA VAL A 47 0.12 -0.29 -3.08
C VAL A 47 1.59 -0.06 -2.78
N MET A 48 2.26 -1.03 -2.14
CA MET A 48 3.68 -0.97 -1.82
C MET A 48 4.36 -2.30 -2.15
N ASP A 49 5.57 -2.23 -2.70
CA ASP A 49 6.41 -3.39 -2.92
C ASP A 49 6.88 -3.94 -1.57
N ILE A 50 6.80 -5.25 -1.41
CA ILE A 50 7.43 -5.93 -0.28
C ILE A 50 8.93 -6.04 -0.62
N ASP A 51 9.76 -5.33 0.14
CA ASP A 51 11.20 -5.19 -0.13
C ASP A 51 12.10 -5.75 0.98
N ASP A 52 11.51 -6.27 2.07
CA ASP A 52 12.24 -6.90 3.17
C ASP A 52 11.96 -8.39 3.32
N SER A 53 13.01 -9.10 3.76
CA SER A 53 13.03 -10.55 3.86
C SER A 53 12.08 -11.10 4.94
N LEU A 54 11.79 -10.31 5.98
CA LEU A 54 10.91 -10.76 7.07
C LEU A 54 9.47 -10.83 6.56
N THR A 55 9.00 -9.77 5.90
CA THR A 55 7.64 -9.74 5.35
C THR A 55 7.47 -10.77 4.23
N HIS A 56 8.49 -10.99 3.38
CA HIS A 56 8.45 -12.10 2.42
C HIS A 56 8.36 -13.48 3.10
N LEU A 57 9.04 -13.67 4.23
CA LEU A 57 8.95 -14.91 4.99
C LEU A 57 7.54 -15.09 5.56
N ASP A 58 6.93 -14.04 6.11
CA ASP A 58 5.56 -14.08 6.63
C ASP A 58 4.55 -14.43 5.54
N VAL A 59 4.70 -13.82 4.34
CA VAL A 59 3.88 -14.16 3.15
C VAL A 59 4.03 -15.63 2.79
N LYS A 60 5.27 -16.11 2.69
CA LYS A 60 5.56 -17.51 2.34
C LYS A 60 4.96 -18.48 3.36
N THR A 61 5.18 -18.23 4.65
CA THR A 61 4.66 -19.06 5.73
C THR A 61 3.12 -19.04 5.76
N TYR A 62 2.50 -17.88 5.52
CA TYR A 62 1.05 -17.79 5.43
C TYR A 62 0.48 -18.67 4.31
N ARG A 63 1.11 -18.64 3.12
CA ARG A 63 0.72 -19.50 1.99
C ARG A 63 0.85 -20.98 2.33
N GLU A 64 1.95 -21.37 2.96
CA GLU A 64 2.19 -22.77 3.38
C GLU A 64 1.13 -23.27 4.38
N ILE A 65 0.73 -22.43 5.33
CA ILE A 65 -0.28 -22.78 6.36
C ILE A 65 -1.68 -22.86 5.75
N THR A 66 -2.02 -21.94 4.85
CA THR A 66 -3.36 -21.84 4.25
C THR A 66 -3.54 -22.72 3.01
N GLY A 67 -2.45 -23.24 2.46
CA GLY A 67 -2.47 -24.00 1.21
C GLY A 67 -2.73 -23.15 -0.03
N LEU A 68 -2.57 -21.83 0.07
CA LEU A 68 -2.73 -20.91 -1.06
C LEU A 68 -1.58 -21.09 -2.06
N ALA A 69 -1.93 -21.24 -3.34
CA ALA A 69 -0.96 -21.23 -4.43
C ALA A 69 -0.33 -19.84 -4.58
N PHE A 70 0.84 -19.75 -5.22
CA PHE A 70 1.57 -18.48 -5.38
C PHE A 70 0.76 -17.43 -6.16
N GLU A 71 -0.01 -17.88 -7.15
CA GLU A 71 -0.83 -17.03 -8.03
C GLU A 71 -2.13 -16.55 -7.37
N GLN A 72 -2.46 -17.07 -6.19
CA GLN A 72 -3.64 -16.65 -5.45
C GLN A 72 -3.33 -15.44 -4.58
N ASP A 73 -4.21 -14.45 -4.60
CA ASP A 73 -4.14 -13.31 -3.70
C ASP A 73 -4.41 -13.76 -2.26
N ILE A 74 -3.62 -13.24 -1.32
CA ILE A 74 -3.95 -13.31 0.11
C ILE A 74 -4.84 -12.10 0.41
N GLU A 75 -6.05 -12.32 0.88
CA GLU A 75 -6.96 -11.24 1.29
C GLU A 75 -7.30 -11.37 2.77
N ILE A 76 -6.99 -10.33 3.54
CA ILE A 76 -7.22 -10.31 4.99
C ILE A 76 -7.96 -9.04 5.37
N THR A 77 -9.13 -9.18 5.99
CA THR A 77 -9.94 -8.06 6.48
C THR A 77 -9.61 -7.74 7.93
N ALA A 78 -9.82 -6.49 8.35
CA ALA A 78 -9.44 -5.99 9.69
C ALA A 78 -10.08 -6.73 10.88
N ASN A 79 -11.18 -7.46 10.63
CA ASN A 79 -11.87 -8.26 11.64
C ASN A 79 -11.42 -9.73 11.70
N GLN A 80 -10.49 -10.15 10.84
CA GLN A 80 -9.97 -11.52 10.83
C GLN A 80 -8.77 -11.65 11.77
N PRO A 81 -8.60 -12.80 12.47
CA PRO A 81 -7.46 -13.03 13.35
C PRO A 81 -6.10 -12.90 12.64
N ASP A 82 -6.05 -13.23 11.35
CA ASP A 82 -4.85 -13.18 10.52
C ASP A 82 -4.37 -11.74 10.24
N TRP A 83 -5.20 -10.73 10.55
CA TRP A 83 -4.84 -9.32 10.41
C TRP A 83 -3.55 -8.97 11.14
N ASP A 84 -3.37 -9.55 12.33
CA ASP A 84 -2.22 -9.28 13.21
C ASP A 84 -0.90 -9.88 12.69
N ILE A 85 -0.94 -10.65 11.60
CA ILE A 85 0.26 -11.11 10.89
C ILE A 85 0.89 -9.95 10.11
N PHE A 86 0.07 -9.12 9.45
CA PHE A 86 0.56 -8.09 8.52
C PHE A 86 0.34 -6.65 9.01
N SER A 87 -0.60 -6.42 9.92
CA SER A 87 -0.84 -5.09 10.52
C SER A 87 0.35 -4.53 11.34
N PRO A 88 1.26 -5.34 11.93
CA PRO A 88 2.44 -4.81 12.61
C PRO A 88 3.58 -4.41 11.65
N THR A 89 3.45 -4.69 10.36
CA THR A 89 4.53 -4.43 9.39
C THR A 89 4.77 -2.94 9.19
N ILE A 90 5.97 -2.58 8.73
CA ILE A 90 6.31 -1.20 8.41
C ILE A 90 5.44 -0.64 7.27
N TYR A 91 4.98 -1.50 6.36
CA TYR A 91 4.08 -1.16 5.27
C TYR A 91 2.74 -0.67 5.79
N TYR A 92 2.15 -1.36 6.76
CA TYR A 92 0.90 -0.93 7.38
C TYR A 92 1.03 0.45 8.03
N ARG A 93 2.13 0.68 8.75
CA ARG A 93 2.43 2.00 9.33
C ARG A 93 2.54 3.07 8.25
N TYR A 94 3.29 2.83 7.17
CA TYR A 94 3.41 3.80 6.09
C TYR A 94 2.08 4.09 5.42
N ALA A 95 1.24 3.08 5.18
CA ALA A 95 -0.08 3.26 4.59
C ALA A 95 -0.97 4.15 5.48
N THR A 96 -1.06 3.85 6.78
CA THR A 96 -1.91 4.55 7.73
C THR A 96 -1.42 5.96 8.07
N GLU A 97 -0.11 6.20 8.13
CA GLU A 97 0.43 7.56 8.27
C GLU A 97 0.20 8.42 7.02
N THR A 98 0.14 7.78 5.85
CA THR A 98 -0.05 8.46 4.56
C THR A 98 -1.49 8.91 4.35
N VAL A 99 -2.47 8.16 4.86
CA VAL A 99 -3.90 8.53 4.79
C VAL A 99 -4.43 8.80 6.21
N PRO A 100 -4.10 9.97 6.80
CA PRO A 100 -4.45 10.26 8.19
C PRO A 100 -5.96 10.26 8.39
N GLY A 101 -6.41 9.54 9.43
CA GLY A 101 -7.82 9.43 9.79
C GLY A 101 -8.61 8.38 9.00
N ALA A 102 -7.99 7.71 8.02
CA ALA A 102 -8.59 6.57 7.35
C ALA A 102 -8.25 5.26 8.08
N ASN A 103 -9.23 4.38 8.21
CA ASN A 103 -9.03 3.03 8.72
C ASN A 103 -8.73 2.09 7.56
N ALA A 104 -7.64 1.35 7.63
CA ALA A 104 -7.41 0.25 6.70
C ALA A 104 -8.39 -0.89 7.03
N GLU A 105 -9.21 -1.29 6.06
CA GLU A 105 -10.22 -2.35 6.21
C GLU A 105 -9.75 -3.71 5.66
N LYS A 106 -8.83 -3.67 4.70
CA LYS A 106 -8.36 -4.87 4.00
C LYS A 106 -6.90 -4.74 3.59
N ILE A 107 -6.14 -5.82 3.79
CA ILE A 107 -4.81 -6.05 3.26
C ILE A 107 -4.95 -7.11 2.16
N THR A 108 -4.48 -6.79 0.95
CA THR A 108 -4.36 -7.76 -0.15
C THR A 108 -2.89 -7.91 -0.52
N ILE A 109 -2.37 -9.13 -0.51
CA ILE A 109 -1.00 -9.42 -0.96
C ILE A 109 -1.09 -10.23 -2.24
N LYS A 110 -0.42 -9.76 -3.29
CA LYS A 110 -0.49 -10.37 -4.62
C LYS A 110 0.82 -10.20 -5.37
N GLU A 111 1.02 -11.05 -6.37
CA GLU A 111 2.11 -10.86 -7.33
C GLU A 111 1.70 -9.80 -8.37
N GLU A 112 2.55 -8.80 -8.56
CA GLU A 112 2.41 -7.84 -9.65
C GLU A 112 3.50 -8.07 -10.69
N ARG A 113 3.09 -8.43 -11.91
CA ARG A 113 3.98 -8.56 -13.05
C ARG A 113 4.17 -7.20 -13.72
N ARG A 114 5.40 -6.68 -13.66
CA ARG A 114 5.79 -5.43 -14.30
C ARG A 114 6.60 -5.71 -15.54
N VAL A 115 6.05 -5.33 -16.69
CA VAL A 115 6.74 -5.44 -17.97
C VAL A 115 7.59 -4.19 -18.15
N SER A 116 8.89 -4.36 -18.33
CA SER A 116 9.77 -3.26 -18.72
C SER A 116 9.43 -2.80 -20.14
N GLU A 117 9.36 -1.49 -20.36
CA GLU A 117 9.24 -0.93 -21.71
C GLU A 117 10.51 -1.18 -22.55
N ASP A 118 11.66 -1.35 -21.89
CA ASP A 118 12.91 -1.74 -22.55
C ASP A 118 12.97 -3.28 -22.69
N PRO A 119 12.99 -3.82 -23.93
CA PRO A 119 12.98 -5.25 -24.22
C PRO A 119 14.22 -6.00 -23.74
N LYS A 120 15.27 -5.31 -23.28
CA LYS A 120 16.44 -5.94 -22.66
C LYS A 120 16.20 -6.41 -21.23
N TYR A 121 15.18 -5.89 -20.56
CA TYR A 121 14.87 -6.24 -19.17
C TYR A 121 13.67 -7.19 -19.12
N THR A 122 13.87 -8.33 -18.48
CA THR A 122 12.81 -9.31 -18.23
C THR A 122 11.70 -8.71 -17.37
N ALA A 123 10.47 -9.18 -17.56
CA ALA A 123 9.38 -8.83 -16.66
C ALA A 123 9.75 -9.16 -15.21
N VAL A 124 9.58 -8.19 -14.31
CA VAL A 124 9.83 -8.36 -12.89
C VAL A 124 8.51 -8.77 -12.23
N ILE A 125 8.53 -9.87 -11.49
CA ILE A 125 7.42 -10.27 -10.62
C ILE A 125 7.80 -9.81 -9.21
N ALA A 126 6.95 -8.98 -8.61
CA ALA A 126 7.13 -8.49 -7.25
C ALA A 126 5.89 -8.81 -6.41
N ASP A 127 6.10 -9.25 -5.17
CA ASP A 127 5.03 -9.26 -4.18
C ASP A 127 4.71 -7.82 -3.80
N VAL A 128 3.43 -7.45 -3.90
CA VAL A 128 2.94 -6.14 -3.46
C VAL A 128 1.89 -6.31 -2.38
N MET A 129 1.91 -5.39 -1.42
CA MET A 129 0.91 -5.27 -0.37
C MET A 129 0.01 -4.08 -0.67
N VAL A 130 -1.28 -4.34 -0.79
CA VAL A 130 -2.32 -3.35 -1.04
C VAL A 130 -3.10 -3.14 0.25
N PHE A 131 -3.12 -1.91 0.75
CA PHE A 131 -3.95 -1.49 1.87
C PHE A 131 -5.16 -0.77 1.31
N SER A 132 -6.36 -1.30 1.54
CA SER A 132 -7.63 -0.65 1.18
C SER A 132 -8.20 0.03 2.41
N PHE A 133 -8.73 1.24 2.22
CA PHE A 133 -9.24 2.07 3.31
C PHE A 133 -10.76 2.20 3.26
N GLU A 134 -11.38 2.21 4.43
CA GLU A 134 -12.78 2.58 4.60
C GLU A 134 -13.02 3.94 3.92
N GLN A 135 -14.02 4.00 3.05
CA GLN A 135 -14.40 5.25 2.43
C GLN A 135 -15.30 6.02 3.40
N PRO A 136 -15.04 7.32 3.62
CA PRO A 136 -16.00 8.14 4.34
C PRO A 136 -17.35 8.05 3.63
N ASP A 137 -18.42 7.79 4.39
CA ASP A 137 -19.77 7.76 3.85
C ASP A 137 -20.00 9.04 3.02
N LEU A 138 -20.16 8.89 1.71
CA LEU A 138 -20.65 9.94 0.81
C LEU A 138 -22.15 10.18 1.11
N LYS A 139 -22.46 10.54 2.36
CA LYS A 139 -23.80 10.92 2.81
C LYS A 139 -23.67 12.23 3.57
N ASN A 140 -23.83 13.32 2.82
CA ASN A 140 -24.53 14.57 3.19
C ASN A 140 -23.92 15.79 2.48
N GLU A 141 -24.09 15.90 1.16
CA GLU A 141 -24.08 17.18 0.45
C GLU A 141 -25.24 17.27 -0.58
N GLU A 142 -26.36 16.63 -0.28
CA GLU A 142 -27.65 16.91 -0.94
C GLU A 142 -28.74 17.12 0.12
N ALA A 143 -28.49 18.04 1.06
CA ALA A 143 -29.53 18.57 1.94
C ALA A 143 -29.10 19.89 2.59
N THR A 144 -28.97 20.96 1.80
CA THR A 144 -29.21 22.32 2.31
C THR A 144 -29.65 23.26 1.20
#